data_AF-A0A537N5T2-F1
#
_entry.id   AF-A0A537N5T2-F1
#
_cell.length_a   1.000
_cell.length_b   1.000
_cell.length_c   1.000
_cell.angle_alpha   90.00
_cell.angle_beta   90.00
_cell.angle_gamma   90.00
#
_symmetry.space_group_name_H-M   'P 1'
#
loop_
_entity.id
_entity.type
_entity.pdbx_description
1 polymer ?
#
loop_
_entity_poly.entity_id
_entity_poly.type
_entity_poly.pdbx_seq_one_letter_code
_entity_poly.pdbx_strand_id
1 'polypeptide(L)' 'MLTEGAREFFAEKADKALEAIKTGQAIARNLVPSDLVGAVHWLVSDASRLVTGQTIAVDGGTVML' A
#
# COMPACT_ATOMS: atom_id res chain seq x y z
N MET A 1 5.28 -0.50 -2.66
CA MET A 1 5.59 -1.31 -1.46
C MET A 1 7.05 -1.73 -1.51
N LEU A 2 7.78 -1.57 -0.43
CA LEU A 2 9.17 -2.02 -0.26
C LEU A 2 9.19 -3.52 0.05
N THR A 3 8.97 -4.33 -0.97
CA THR A 3 9.09 -5.79 -0.91
C THR A 3 10.18 -6.26 -1.87
N GLU A 4 10.66 -7.49 -1.69
CA GLU A 4 11.63 -8.10 -2.61
C GLU A 4 11.08 -8.14 -4.04
N GLY A 5 9.87 -8.67 -4.24
CA GLY A 5 9.25 -8.72 -5.55
C GLY A 5 9.06 -7.36 -6.23
N ALA A 6 8.88 -6.27 -5.46
CA ALA A 6 8.84 -4.93 -6.03
C ALA A 6 10.22 -4.48 -6.53
N ARG A 7 11.31 -4.83 -5.81
CA ARG A 7 12.68 -4.55 -6.25
C ARG A 7 13.04 -5.34 -7.50
N GLU A 8 12.70 -6.62 -7.54
CA GLU A 8 12.89 -7.48 -8.72
C GLU A 8 12.13 -6.92 -9.93
N PHE A 9 10.87 -6.51 -9.74
CA PHE A 9 10.03 -5.97 -10.81
C PHE A 9 10.60 -4.68 -11.44
N PHE A 10 11.10 -3.75 -10.61
CA PHE A 10 11.65 -2.49 -11.10
C PHE A 10 13.14 -2.57 -11.46
N ALA A 11 13.84 -3.63 -11.03
CA ALA A 11 15.26 -3.89 -11.30
C ALA A 11 16.12 -2.64 -11.11
N GLU A 12 16.91 -2.27 -12.13
CA GLU A 12 17.81 -1.11 -12.10
C GLU A 12 17.10 0.25 -11.93
N LYS A 13 15.77 0.28 -12.06
CA LYS A 13 14.95 1.48 -11.89
C LYS A 13 14.27 1.54 -10.51
N ALA A 14 14.56 0.61 -9.60
CA ALA A 14 13.90 0.50 -8.30
C ALA A 14 13.90 1.82 -7.53
N ASP A 15 15.05 2.47 -7.36
CA ASP A 15 15.15 3.71 -6.57
C ASP A 15 14.35 4.85 -7.19
N LYS A 16 14.43 5.02 -8.52
CA LYS A 16 13.66 6.04 -9.23
C LYS A 16 12.16 5.78 -9.14
N ALA A 17 11.74 4.52 -9.26
CA ALA A 17 10.34 4.13 -9.13
C ALA A 17 9.81 4.38 -7.71
N LEU A 18 10.59 4.02 -6.68
CA LEU A 18 10.25 4.25 -5.29
C LEU A 18 10.12 5.73 -4.94
N GLU A 19 11.01 6.59 -5.45
CA GLU A 19 10.85 8.04 -5.26
C GLU A 19 9.61 8.58 -6.01
N ALA A 20 9.36 8.14 -7.25
CA ALA A 20 8.16 8.57 -7.98
C ALA A 20 6.87 8.19 -7.24
N ILE A 21 6.76 6.94 -6.76
CA ILE A 21 5.61 6.45 -5.98
C ILE A 21 5.43 7.30 -4.71
N LYS A 22 6.50 7.45 -3.93
CA LYS A 22 6.49 8.26 -2.70
C LYS A 22 6.01 9.68 -2.95
N THR A 23 6.48 10.33 -4.02
CA THR A 23 6.09 11.72 -4.34
C THR A 23 4.66 11.86 -4.86
N GLY A 24 4.09 10.80 -5.44
CA GLY A 24 2.70 10.79 -5.93
C GLY A 24 1.66 10.50 -4.85
N GLN A 25 2.08 10.06 -3.66
CA GLN A 25 1.19 9.76 -2.54
C GLN A 25 0.87 11.01 -1.70
N ALA A 26 -0.37 11.10 -1.21
CA ALA A 26 -0.73 12.09 -0.20
C ALA A 26 0.09 11.92 1.10
N ILE A 27 0.37 10.68 1.50
CA ILE A 27 1.34 10.36 2.55
C ILE A 27 2.67 10.05 1.87
N ALA A 28 3.57 11.03 1.80
CA ALA A 28 4.81 10.98 1.02
C ALA A 28 5.90 10.04 1.61
N ARG A 29 5.60 8.74 1.71
CA ARG A 29 6.53 7.68 2.12
C ARG A 29 6.28 6.40 1.34
N ASN A 30 7.30 5.59 1.12
CA ASN A 30 7.11 4.25 0.57
C ASN A 30 6.38 3.35 1.57
N LEU A 31 5.37 2.61 1.10
CA LEU A 31 4.70 1.59 1.91
C LEU A 31 5.64 0.44 2.23
N VAL A 32 5.54 -0.08 3.44
CA VAL A 32 6.20 -1.29 3.93
C VAL A 32 5.15 -2.35 4.27
N PRO A 33 5.50 -3.65 4.35
CA PRO A 33 4.54 -4.71 4.64
C PRO A 33 3.72 -4.49 5.92
N SER A 34 4.29 -3.87 6.95
CA SER A 34 3.59 -3.58 8.21
C SER A 34 2.41 -2.61 8.06
N ASP A 35 2.37 -1.82 6.98
CA ASP A 35 1.26 -0.89 6.73
C ASP A 35 -0.06 -1.59 6.40
N LEU A 36 0.00 -2.82 5.88
CA LEU A 36 -1.18 -3.64 5.59
C LEU A 36 -1.78 -4.28 6.84
N VAL A 37 -0.97 -4.47 7.89
CA VAL A 37 -1.36 -5.26 9.07
C VAL A 37 -2.59 -4.67 9.76
N GLY A 38 -2.66 -3.35 9.92
CA GLY A 38 -3.80 -2.70 10.54
C GLY A 38 -5.10 -2.88 9.76
N ALA A 39 -5.03 -2.73 8.43
CA ALA A 39 -6.19 -2.90 7.55
C ALA A 39 -6.68 -4.35 7.54
N VAL A 40 -5.76 -5.31 7.43
CA VAL A 40 -6.08 -6.75 7.48
C VAL A 40 -6.66 -7.11 8.85
N HIS A 41 -6.05 -6.65 9.95
CA HIS A 41 -6.54 -6.91 11.29
C HIS A 41 -7.97 -6.37 11.48
N TRP A 42 -8.27 -5.17 10.99
CA TRP A 42 -9.64 -4.65 11.00
C TRP A 42 -10.57 -5.51 10.16
N LEU A 43 -10.19 -5.89 8.94
CA LEU A 43 -10.99 -6.71 8.03
C LEU A 43 -11.35 -8.07 8.64
N VAL A 44 -10.46 -8.71 9.40
CA VAL A 44 -10.71 -10.02 10.02
C VAL A 44 -11.35 -9.94 11.41
N SER A 45 -11.61 -8.73 11.92
CA SER A 45 -12.22 -8.51 13.24
C SER A 45 -13.73 -8.28 13.14
N ASP A 46 -14.42 -8.36 14.28
CA ASP A 46 -15.86 -8.02 14.36
C ASP A 46 -16.18 -6.57 13.99
N ALA A 47 -15.18 -5.68 14.00
CA ALA A 47 -15.36 -4.27 13.67
C ALA A 47 -15.72 -4.04 12.20
N SER A 48 -15.47 -5.01 11.31
CA SER A 48 -15.78 -4.94 9.88
C SER A 48 -17.03 -5.75 9.49
N ARG A 49 -17.82 -6.29 10.42
CA ARG A 49 -18.85 -7.33 10.15
C ARG A 49 -19.90 -7.03 9.07
N LEU A 50 -20.13 -5.76 8.72
CA LEU A 50 -21.03 -5.36 7.63
C LEU A 50 -20.31 -4.77 6.41
N VAL A 51 -18.99 -4.92 6.33
CA VAL A 51 -18.16 -4.51 5.20
C VAL A 51 -17.82 -5.75 4.38
N THR A 52 -18.42 -5.86 3.20
CA THR A 52 -18.17 -6.97 2.26
C THR A 52 -18.29 -6.49 0.81
N GLY A 53 -17.64 -7.19 -0.13
CA GLY A 53 -17.63 -6.87 -1.55
C GLY A 53 -16.91 -5.56 -1.91
N GLN A 54 -16.20 -4.95 -0.97
CA GLN A 54 -15.50 -3.67 -1.17
C GLN A 54 -14.04 -3.90 -1.58
N THR A 55 -13.52 -2.98 -2.39
CA THR A 55 -12.06 -2.83 -2.59
C THR A 55 -11.58 -1.71 -1.67
N ILE A 56 -10.70 -2.04 -0.71
CA ILE A 56 -10.15 -1.07 0.24
C ILE A 56 -8.72 -0.70 -0.19
N ALA A 57 -8.51 0.56 -0.56
CA ALA A 57 -7.20 1.05 -0.95
C ALA A 57 -6.29 1.22 0.28
N VAL A 58 -5.10 0.62 0.22
CA VAL A 58 -4.01 0.83 1.20
C VAL A 58 -2.76 1.21 0.40
N ASP A 59 -2.73 2.47 -0.05
CA ASP A 59 -1.78 2.94 -1.07
C ASP A 59 -1.16 4.30 -0.74
N GLY A 60 -1.33 4.78 0.50
CA GLY A 60 -0.85 6.11 0.92
C GLY A 60 -1.58 7.28 0.27
N GLY A 61 -2.76 7.05 -0.33
CA GLY A 61 -3.54 8.06 -1.05
C GLY A 61 -2.94 8.38 -2.42
N THR A 62 -2.47 7.35 -3.15
CA THR A 62 -2.02 7.51 -4.55
C THR A 62 -3.22 7.71 -5.46
N VAL A 63 -4.29 6.97 -5.23
CA VAL A 63 -5.56 7.09 -5.95
C VAL A 63 -6.62 7.68 -5.02
N MET A 64 -7.36 8.67 -5.52
CA MET A 64 -8.52 9.25 -4.84
C MET A 64 -9.78 8.58 -5.38
N LEU A 65 -10.55 7.91 -4.51
CA LEU A 65 -11.81 7.23 -4.84
C LEU A 65 -13.03 8.07 -4.42
#